data_AF-A0A532EJH3-F1
#
_entry.id   AF-A0A532EJH3-F1
#
_cell.length_a   1.000
_cell.length_b   1.000
_cell.length_c   1.000
_cell.angle_alpha   90.00
_cell.angle_beta   90.00
_cell.angle_gamma   90.00
#
_symmetry.space_group_name_H-M   'P 1'
#
loop_
_entity.id
_entity.type
_entity.pdbx_description
1 polymer ?
#
loop_
_entity_poly.entity_id
_entity_poly.type
_entity_poly.pdbx_seq_one_letter_code
_entity_poly.pdbx_strand_id
1 'polypeptide(L)'
;MKATLQRVAGTLALFAAIGVANAQAPPSCRLDAEGGSAVATTVRLAMNAYKALGKQLPFDEVIVNPEEIPRAANSLIVYVVTDASIGAVGKDGCIVNRPALISGDEIDLISVRGGCSASAGKIEVRCSSEAVQMFGRQGDRPGLANPALLYVLAHELGHILQRRPGEYAGRVEAIDLNQSQSAKLEALRESCEPGLTKAEEDADSLAVQVLAMLLPDPPYRETLFSPRGSVLWGADQLNLAANSWRKTSLEREFISLPKPHKSFVPTEFPTPLRIVQANAKKFVCEVLTRKSGVINYPGRATSHPSLEVRIQRVAEALRSTAAGLPKTGAQQEYRSVAVLQEQLSDIFTFIYRENGAYLEAVQSEVCTRVNGDDPTDGCSKRKR
;
A
#
# COMPACT_ATOMS: atom_id res chain seq x y z
N MET A 1 -5.87 -1.72 -69.27
CA MET A 1 -4.48 -1.51 -68.81
C MET A 1 -4.49 -1.49 -67.30
N LYS A 2 -3.86 -2.48 -66.68
CA LYS A 2 -3.72 -2.66 -65.23
C LYS A 2 -2.60 -1.74 -64.73
N ALA A 3 -2.82 -1.01 -63.65
CA ALA A 3 -1.75 -0.44 -62.83
C ALA A 3 -2.07 -0.74 -61.37
N THR A 4 -1.26 -1.65 -60.83
CA THR A 4 -1.26 -2.19 -59.48
C THR A 4 -0.13 -1.51 -58.71
N LEU A 5 -0.40 -0.93 -57.53
CA LEU A 5 0.60 -0.57 -56.50
C LEU A 5 -0.21 -0.24 -55.23
N GLN A 6 -0.56 -1.17 -54.34
CA GLN A 6 0.27 -1.87 -53.34
C GLN A 6 1.20 -0.96 -52.52
N ARG A 7 1.09 -1.11 -51.19
CA ARG A 7 1.92 -0.60 -50.06
C ARG A 7 1.36 0.69 -49.40
N VAL A 8 1.18 0.80 -48.08
CA VAL A 8 1.62 0.04 -46.90
C VAL A 8 0.51 0.14 -45.84
N ALA A 9 0.00 -1.00 -45.36
CA ALA A 9 -0.71 -1.07 -44.09
C ALA A 9 0.36 -1.08 -42.98
N GLY A 10 0.60 0.08 -42.37
CA GLY A 10 1.45 0.21 -41.20
C GLY A 10 0.64 -0.11 -39.95
N THR A 11 0.57 -1.38 -39.59
CA THR A 11 0.08 -1.83 -38.29
C THR A 11 1.06 -1.34 -37.23
N LEU A 12 0.81 -0.17 -36.62
CA LEU A 12 1.46 0.22 -35.38
C LEU A 12 0.89 -0.65 -34.25
N ALA A 13 1.43 -1.86 -34.13
CA ALA A 13 1.40 -2.59 -32.87
C ALA A 13 2.29 -1.81 -31.91
N LEU A 14 1.71 -0.86 -31.17
CA LEU A 14 2.32 -0.41 -29.93
C LEU A 14 2.37 -1.63 -29.02
N PHE A 15 3.57 -2.18 -28.90
CA PHE A 15 3.91 -3.16 -27.89
C PHE A 15 3.49 -2.59 -26.54
N ALA A 16 2.46 -3.20 -25.98
CA ALA A 16 2.22 -3.22 -24.56
C ALA A 16 3.49 -3.73 -23.89
N ALA A 17 4.35 -2.81 -23.42
CA ALA A 17 5.33 -3.09 -22.39
C ALA A 17 4.60 -3.23 -21.04
N ILE A 18 3.62 -4.13 -20.99
CA ILE A 18 3.19 -4.72 -19.74
C ILE A 18 4.31 -5.70 -19.44
N GLY A 19 5.16 -5.35 -18.47
CA GLY A 19 6.30 -6.15 -18.06
C GLY A 19 5.87 -7.56 -17.62
N VAL A 20 5.78 -8.48 -18.57
CA VAL A 20 5.74 -9.93 -18.33
C VAL A 20 7.17 -10.38 -18.05
N ALA A 21 7.76 -9.84 -16.98
CA ALA A 21 9.09 -10.22 -16.51
C ALA A 21 9.01 -10.68 -15.05
N ASN A 22 8.22 -11.72 -14.79
CA ASN A 22 8.21 -12.42 -13.50
C ASN A 22 8.08 -13.93 -13.71
N ALA A 23 8.79 -14.48 -14.70
CA ALA A 23 8.73 -15.92 -15.03
C ALA A 23 9.73 -16.79 -14.26
N GLN A 24 10.84 -16.23 -13.77
CA GLN A 24 11.93 -17.00 -13.17
C GLN A 24 11.93 -16.89 -11.64
N ALA A 25 12.25 -18.00 -10.98
CA ALA A 25 12.50 -18.02 -9.54
C ALA A 25 13.71 -17.11 -9.23
N PRO A 26 13.67 -16.29 -8.17
CA PRO A 26 14.83 -15.52 -7.75
C PRO A 26 16.02 -16.44 -7.44
N PRO A 27 17.27 -16.03 -7.74
CA PRO A 27 18.44 -16.84 -7.41
C PRO A 27 18.61 -16.96 -5.90
N SER A 28 19.09 -18.11 -5.42
CA SER A 28 19.19 -18.42 -3.99
C SER A 28 20.02 -17.41 -3.19
N CYS A 29 21.02 -16.79 -3.81
CA CYS A 29 21.84 -15.70 -3.25
C CYS A 29 21.04 -14.45 -2.86
N ARG A 30 19.78 -14.31 -3.32
CA ARG A 30 18.88 -13.20 -3.01
C ARG A 30 17.81 -13.57 -1.98
N LEU A 31 17.72 -14.84 -1.56
CA LEU A 31 16.65 -15.30 -0.68
C LEU A 31 17.00 -15.07 0.79
N ASP A 32 16.11 -14.39 1.51
CA ASP A 32 16.24 -14.14 2.95
C ASP A 32 15.55 -15.26 3.74
N ALA A 33 16.36 -16.14 4.35
CA ALA A 33 15.87 -17.27 5.13
C ALA A 33 15.16 -16.84 6.42
N GLU A 34 15.63 -15.79 7.09
CA GLU A 34 15.03 -15.30 8.33
C GLU A 34 13.67 -14.67 8.05
N GLY A 35 13.63 -13.76 7.07
CA GLY A 35 12.38 -13.19 6.56
C GLY A 35 11.43 -14.27 6.05
N GLY A 36 11.95 -15.29 5.38
CA GLY A 36 11.18 -16.45 4.93
C GLY A 36 10.46 -17.18 6.07
N SER A 37 11.14 -17.40 7.21
CA SER A 37 10.54 -18.05 8.39
C SER A 37 9.41 -17.20 9.01
N ALA A 38 9.63 -15.88 9.12
CA ALA A 38 8.63 -14.94 9.63
C ALA A 38 7.37 -14.92 8.72
N VAL A 39 7.58 -14.87 7.41
CA VAL A 39 6.48 -14.91 6.43
C VAL A 39 5.75 -16.25 6.46
N ALA A 40 6.46 -17.38 6.50
CA ALA A 40 5.84 -18.71 6.57
C ALA A 40 4.90 -18.83 7.78
N THR A 41 5.35 -18.37 8.95
CA THR A 41 4.54 -18.39 10.18
C THR A 41 3.31 -17.51 10.05
N THR A 42 3.49 -16.28 9.55
CA THR A 42 2.42 -15.29 9.44
C THR A 42 1.37 -15.70 8.41
N VAL A 43 1.79 -16.22 7.24
CA VAL A 43 0.86 -16.70 6.21
C VAL A 43 0.02 -17.87 6.74
N ARG A 44 0.60 -18.82 7.47
CA ARG A 44 -0.18 -19.94 8.05
C ARG A 44 -1.23 -19.46 9.05
N LEU A 45 -0.91 -18.45 9.87
CA LEU A 45 -1.90 -17.83 10.76
C LEU A 45 -3.02 -17.16 9.97
N ALA A 46 -2.68 -16.38 8.93
CA ALA A 46 -3.64 -15.74 8.06
C ALA A 46 -4.54 -16.76 7.33
N MET A 47 -3.98 -17.85 6.78
CA MET A 47 -4.74 -18.91 6.13
C MET A 47 -5.80 -19.52 7.06
N ASN A 48 -5.42 -19.80 8.31
CA ASN A 48 -6.35 -20.34 9.30
C ASN A 48 -7.48 -19.34 9.60
N ALA A 49 -7.17 -18.05 9.69
CA ALA A 49 -8.18 -17.01 9.86
C ALA A 49 -9.11 -16.89 8.64
N TYR A 50 -8.56 -16.90 7.42
CA TYR A 50 -9.35 -16.94 6.18
C TYR A 50 -10.33 -18.13 6.15
N LYS A 51 -9.86 -19.32 6.55
CA LYS A 51 -10.70 -20.52 6.68
C LYS A 51 -11.81 -20.33 7.72
N ALA A 52 -11.48 -19.79 8.90
CA ALA A 52 -12.46 -19.52 9.96
C ALA A 52 -13.52 -18.47 9.54
N LEU A 53 -13.15 -17.52 8.67
CA LEU A 53 -14.05 -16.54 8.07
C LEU A 53 -14.91 -17.11 6.92
N GLY A 54 -14.77 -18.40 6.58
CA GLY A 54 -15.46 -19.02 5.45
C GLY A 54 -14.94 -18.54 4.08
N LYS A 55 -13.71 -18.03 4.04
CA LYS A 55 -13.04 -17.49 2.85
C LYS A 55 -11.86 -18.39 2.46
N GLN A 56 -12.17 -19.64 2.11
CA GLN A 56 -11.15 -20.65 1.78
C GLN A 56 -10.25 -20.17 0.62
N LEU A 57 -8.94 -20.16 0.84
CA LEU A 57 -7.93 -19.83 -0.15
C LEU A 57 -7.74 -21.00 -1.15
N PRO A 58 -7.30 -20.74 -2.39
CA PRO A 58 -7.17 -21.76 -3.44
C PRO A 58 -5.90 -22.63 -3.31
N PHE A 59 -5.40 -22.81 -2.09
CA PHE A 59 -4.21 -23.59 -1.78
C PHE A 59 -4.27 -24.07 -0.32
N ASP A 60 -3.59 -25.17 -0.02
CA ASP A 60 -3.59 -25.82 1.30
C ASP A 60 -2.22 -25.80 1.98
N GLU A 61 -1.17 -25.47 1.22
CA GLU A 61 0.22 -25.48 1.69
C GLU A 61 0.92 -24.16 1.34
N VAL A 62 1.92 -23.78 2.14
CA VAL A 62 2.79 -22.63 1.90
C VAL A 62 4.23 -23.11 1.84
N ILE A 63 4.89 -22.80 0.73
CA ILE A 63 6.29 -23.14 0.49
C ILE A 63 7.06 -21.83 0.32
N VAL A 64 7.96 -21.55 1.26
CA VAL A 64 8.72 -20.28 1.28
C VAL A 64 10.14 -20.52 0.81
N ASN A 65 10.63 -19.64 -0.06
CA ASN A 65 11.97 -19.67 -0.67
C ASN A 65 12.33 -21.06 -1.23
N PRO A 66 11.48 -21.69 -2.06
CA PRO A 66 11.81 -22.98 -2.62
C PRO A 66 13.02 -22.88 -3.56
N GLU A 67 13.94 -23.84 -3.45
CA GLU A 67 15.08 -23.98 -4.37
C GLU A 67 14.61 -24.42 -5.77
N GLU A 68 13.52 -25.18 -5.85
CA GLU A 68 12.89 -25.62 -7.09
C GLU A 68 11.39 -25.35 -7.04
N ILE A 69 10.80 -24.88 -8.15
CA ILE A 69 9.37 -24.61 -8.23
C ILE A 69 8.60 -25.92 -7.95
N PRO A 70 7.83 -25.99 -6.84
CA PRO A 70 7.11 -27.20 -6.47
C PRO A 70 6.13 -27.62 -7.56
N ARG A 71 6.02 -28.93 -7.81
CA ARG A 71 5.05 -29.48 -8.78
C ARG A 71 3.62 -29.59 -8.22
N ALA A 72 3.43 -29.28 -6.94
CA ALA A 72 2.14 -29.39 -6.29
C ALA A 72 1.18 -28.31 -6.82
N ALA A 73 0.03 -28.73 -7.34
CA ALA A 73 -0.94 -27.85 -7.98
C ALA A 73 -1.68 -26.91 -6.98
N ASN A 74 -1.51 -27.10 -5.67
CA ASN A 74 -2.28 -26.44 -4.61
C ASN A 74 -1.39 -25.82 -3.50
N SER A 75 -0.19 -25.36 -3.83
CA SER A 75 0.71 -24.73 -2.85
C SER A 75 0.93 -23.26 -3.21
N LEU A 76 0.86 -22.38 -2.22
CA LEU A 76 1.31 -20.99 -2.34
C LEU A 76 2.82 -20.95 -2.26
N ILE A 77 3.46 -20.42 -3.30
CA ILE A 77 4.89 -20.14 -3.30
C ILE A 77 5.11 -18.75 -2.75
N VAL A 78 6.03 -18.59 -1.81
CA VAL A 78 6.42 -17.27 -1.29
C VAL A 78 7.91 -17.06 -1.43
N TYR A 79 8.32 -15.95 -2.03
CA TYR A 79 9.73 -15.55 -2.10
C TYR A 79 9.95 -14.32 -1.23
N VAL A 80 10.97 -14.36 -0.37
CA VAL A 80 11.47 -13.20 0.37
C VAL A 80 12.83 -12.83 -0.20
N VAL A 81 12.90 -11.71 -0.89
CA VAL A 81 13.99 -11.36 -1.79
C VAL A 81 14.70 -10.09 -1.30
N THR A 82 16.02 -10.11 -1.21
CA THR A 82 16.81 -8.88 -1.00
C THR A 82 16.74 -8.01 -2.24
N ASP A 83 16.31 -6.76 -2.11
CA ASP A 83 16.23 -5.82 -3.24
C ASP A 83 17.63 -5.30 -3.64
N ALA A 84 17.80 -4.95 -4.92
CA ALA A 84 19.05 -4.41 -5.44
C ALA A 84 18.83 -3.50 -6.66
N SER A 85 19.74 -2.55 -6.85
CA SER A 85 19.81 -1.71 -8.04
C SER A 85 20.48 -2.44 -9.21
N ILE A 86 20.15 -2.06 -10.44
CA ILE A 86 20.70 -2.67 -11.68
C ILE A 86 22.23 -2.60 -11.69
N GLY A 87 22.84 -1.49 -11.24
CA GLY A 87 24.29 -1.34 -11.15
C GLY A 87 24.96 -2.16 -10.06
N ALA A 88 24.19 -2.78 -9.15
CA ALA A 88 24.69 -3.58 -8.05
C ALA A 88 24.66 -5.09 -8.29
N VAL A 89 24.02 -5.54 -9.37
CA VAL A 89 23.78 -6.96 -9.66
C VAL A 89 24.65 -7.50 -10.79
N GLY A 90 25.09 -8.74 -10.64
CA GLY A 90 25.82 -9.51 -11.66
C GLY A 90 24.89 -10.10 -12.72
N LYS A 91 25.48 -10.76 -13.72
CA LYS A 91 24.72 -11.43 -14.81
C LYS A 91 23.86 -12.60 -14.31
N ASP A 92 24.19 -13.15 -13.16
CA ASP A 92 23.46 -14.20 -12.45
C ASP A 92 22.31 -13.66 -11.57
N GLY A 93 22.12 -12.34 -11.52
CA GLY A 93 21.12 -11.69 -10.68
C GLY A 93 21.52 -11.59 -9.20
N CYS A 94 22.74 -12.03 -8.84
CA CYS A 94 23.26 -11.89 -7.48
C CYS A 94 23.85 -10.50 -7.25
N ILE A 95 23.83 -10.04 -5.99
CA ILE A 95 24.42 -8.75 -5.60
C ILE A 95 25.94 -8.90 -5.60
N VAL A 96 26.63 -8.12 -6.44
CA VAL A 96 28.10 -8.14 -6.56
C VAL A 96 28.75 -6.87 -5.99
N ASN A 97 28.02 -5.76 -5.92
CA ASN A 97 28.50 -4.49 -5.37
C ASN A 97 27.73 -4.12 -4.10
N ARG A 98 28.41 -3.43 -3.16
CA ARG A 98 27.79 -2.82 -1.98
C ARG A 98 27.94 -1.30 -2.01
N PRO A 99 26.90 -0.52 -1.63
CA PRO A 99 25.58 -0.95 -1.17
C PRO A 99 24.75 -1.62 -2.28
N ALA A 100 23.84 -2.55 -1.90
CA ALA A 100 22.98 -3.27 -2.85
C ALA A 100 21.97 -2.33 -3.54
N LEU A 101 21.53 -1.30 -2.83
CA LEU A 101 20.69 -0.22 -3.34
C LEU A 101 21.56 1.02 -3.53
N ILE A 102 21.57 1.55 -4.75
CA ILE A 102 22.34 2.73 -5.16
C ILE A 102 21.36 3.88 -5.38
N SER A 103 21.57 4.99 -4.68
CA SER A 103 20.70 6.17 -4.81
C SER A 103 20.72 6.71 -6.23
N GLY A 104 19.55 6.90 -6.82
CA GLY A 104 19.38 7.39 -8.19
C GLY A 104 19.51 6.33 -9.29
N ASP A 105 19.83 5.09 -8.92
CA ASP A 105 19.83 3.95 -9.84
C ASP A 105 18.46 3.25 -9.84
N GLU A 106 18.13 2.59 -10.95
CA GLU A 106 16.90 1.82 -11.06
C GLU A 106 17.00 0.48 -10.32
N ILE A 107 15.90 0.06 -9.71
CA ILE A 107 15.78 -1.24 -9.04
C ILE A 107 15.63 -2.35 -10.10
N ASP A 108 16.34 -3.47 -9.91
CA ASP A 108 16.29 -4.59 -10.84
C ASP A 108 14.91 -5.27 -10.91
N LEU A 109 14.73 -6.14 -11.91
CA LEU A 109 13.45 -6.83 -12.14
C LEU A 109 13.15 -7.97 -11.14
N ILE A 110 14.15 -8.41 -10.36
CA ILE A 110 13.98 -9.48 -9.37
C ILE A 110 13.46 -8.91 -8.04
N SER A 111 13.80 -7.67 -7.74
CA SER A 111 13.38 -6.94 -6.55
C SER A 111 11.87 -6.69 -6.50
N VAL A 112 11.36 -6.47 -5.30
CA VAL A 112 9.93 -6.30 -5.03
C VAL A 112 9.62 -4.84 -4.70
N ARG A 113 8.89 -4.19 -5.60
CA ARG A 113 8.37 -2.84 -5.37
C ARG A 113 7.19 -2.89 -4.41
N GLY A 114 7.07 -1.89 -3.55
CA GLY A 114 5.93 -1.77 -2.63
C GLY A 114 5.91 -2.68 -1.41
N GLY A 115 6.84 -3.63 -1.32
CA GLY A 115 7.11 -4.42 -0.12
C GLY A 115 6.66 -5.86 -0.25
N CYS A 116 5.43 -6.11 -0.68
CA CYS A 116 4.97 -7.43 -1.11
C CYS A 116 4.05 -7.29 -2.33
N SER A 117 3.92 -8.37 -3.12
CA SER A 117 3.02 -8.42 -4.27
C SER A 117 2.59 -9.86 -4.56
N ALA A 118 1.30 -10.05 -4.81
CA ALA A 118 0.71 -11.32 -5.20
C ALA A 118 0.64 -11.50 -6.73
N SER A 119 0.91 -12.71 -7.20
CA SER A 119 0.63 -13.20 -8.54
C SER A 119 -0.37 -14.34 -8.47
N ALA A 120 -1.66 -14.03 -8.58
CA ALA A 120 -2.71 -15.04 -8.49
C ALA A 120 -2.66 -16.12 -9.57
N GLY A 121 -2.22 -15.78 -10.79
CA GLY A 121 -2.08 -16.76 -11.86
C GLY A 121 -1.06 -17.87 -11.57
N LYS A 122 -0.13 -17.62 -10.64
CA LYS A 122 0.90 -18.56 -10.20
C LYS A 122 0.71 -19.06 -8.79
N ILE A 123 -0.28 -18.52 -8.06
CA ILE A 123 -0.41 -18.70 -6.61
C ILE A 123 0.95 -18.42 -5.95
N GLU A 124 1.47 -17.22 -6.19
CA GLU A 124 2.78 -16.79 -5.73
C GLU A 124 2.67 -15.44 -5.01
N VAL A 125 3.44 -15.24 -3.94
CA VAL A 125 3.67 -13.93 -3.31
C VAL A 125 5.17 -13.66 -3.29
N ARG A 126 5.58 -12.46 -3.70
CA ARG A 126 6.96 -12.00 -3.55
C ARG A 126 6.99 -10.86 -2.57
N CYS A 127 7.93 -10.89 -1.63
CA CYS A 127 8.16 -9.84 -0.66
C CYS A 127 9.62 -9.39 -0.67
N SER A 128 9.82 -8.10 -0.48
CA SER A 128 11.12 -7.51 -0.15
C SER A 128 11.55 -7.95 1.25
N SER A 129 12.77 -8.42 1.38
CA SER A 129 13.40 -8.78 2.66
C SER A 129 13.42 -7.58 3.62
N GLU A 130 13.72 -6.38 3.12
CA GLU A 130 13.71 -5.16 3.93
C GLU A 130 12.29 -4.83 4.43
N ALA A 131 11.29 -4.99 3.58
CA ALA A 131 9.89 -4.81 3.97
C ALA A 131 9.46 -5.82 5.02
N VAL A 132 9.77 -7.11 4.83
CA VAL A 132 9.45 -8.17 5.80
C VAL A 132 10.10 -7.89 7.15
N GLN A 133 11.37 -7.48 7.15
CA GLN A 133 12.06 -7.12 8.38
C GLN A 133 11.41 -5.91 9.04
N MET A 134 11.09 -4.86 8.28
CA MET A 134 10.43 -3.67 8.83
C MET A 134 9.05 -3.97 9.41
N PHE A 135 8.22 -4.71 8.67
CA PHE A 135 6.87 -5.04 9.07
C PHE A 135 6.79 -6.14 10.12
N GLY A 136 7.83 -6.99 10.23
CA GLY A 136 7.91 -8.09 11.18
C GLY A 136 8.61 -7.74 12.50
N ARG A 137 9.48 -6.73 12.52
CA ARG A 137 10.24 -6.33 13.72
C ARG A 137 9.34 -5.66 14.77
N GLN A 138 9.55 -6.03 16.03
CA GLN A 138 9.01 -5.32 17.21
C GLN A 138 10.10 -4.92 18.23
N GLY A 139 11.36 -4.91 17.81
CA GLY A 139 12.50 -4.76 18.71
C GLY A 139 12.78 -6.04 19.52
N ASP A 140 13.40 -5.89 20.68
CA ASP A 140 13.89 -7.02 21.50
C ASP A 140 12.78 -7.64 22.37
N ARG A 141 11.67 -8.05 21.75
CA ARG A 141 10.49 -8.61 22.45
C ARG A 141 10.18 -10.01 21.95
N PRO A 142 10.81 -11.06 22.50
CA PRO A 142 10.64 -12.42 22.01
C PRO A 142 9.19 -12.89 22.18
N GLY A 143 8.64 -13.54 21.15
CA GLY A 143 7.30 -14.11 21.16
C GLY A 143 6.16 -13.15 20.82
N LEU A 144 6.42 -11.85 20.66
CA LEU A 144 5.44 -10.86 20.21
C LEU A 144 5.67 -10.55 18.72
N ALA A 145 4.66 -10.78 17.89
CA ALA A 145 4.73 -10.54 16.45
C ALA A 145 4.17 -9.16 16.10
N ASN A 146 4.77 -8.50 15.10
CA ASN A 146 4.24 -7.23 14.60
C ASN A 146 3.00 -7.48 13.71
N PRO A 147 1.84 -6.87 14.03
CA PRO A 147 0.64 -7.04 13.23
C PRO A 147 0.71 -6.41 11.83
N ALA A 148 1.70 -5.55 11.55
CA ALA A 148 1.90 -4.97 10.23
C ALA A 148 2.23 -6.04 9.16
N LEU A 149 3.10 -7.01 9.48
CA LEU A 149 3.40 -8.11 8.54
C LEU A 149 2.15 -8.97 8.28
N LEU A 150 1.33 -9.20 9.31
CA LEU A 150 0.05 -9.90 9.17
C LEU A 150 -0.87 -9.17 8.21
N TYR A 151 -1.02 -7.86 8.35
CA TYR A 151 -1.88 -7.06 7.49
C TYR A 151 -1.44 -7.15 6.02
N VAL A 152 -0.16 -6.90 5.74
CA VAL A 152 0.37 -6.92 4.36
C VAL A 152 0.19 -8.29 3.73
N LEU A 153 0.56 -9.36 4.42
CA LEU A 153 0.42 -10.71 3.87
C LEU A 153 -1.06 -11.11 3.72
N ALA A 154 -1.92 -10.79 4.69
CA ALA A 154 -3.35 -11.07 4.58
C ALA A 154 -4.00 -10.31 3.42
N HIS A 155 -3.54 -9.11 3.11
CA HIS A 155 -3.96 -8.33 1.94
C HIS A 155 -3.54 -9.03 0.64
N GLU A 156 -2.28 -9.45 0.51
CA GLU A 156 -1.81 -10.22 -0.66
C GLU A 156 -2.58 -11.55 -0.84
N LEU A 157 -2.91 -12.24 0.24
CA LEU A 157 -3.78 -13.43 0.18
C LEU A 157 -5.18 -13.11 -0.32
N GLY A 158 -5.68 -11.89 -0.06
CA GLY A 158 -6.92 -11.38 -0.62
C GLY A 158 -6.88 -11.35 -2.14
N HIS A 159 -5.77 -10.93 -2.74
CA HIS A 159 -5.57 -10.97 -4.20
C HIS A 159 -5.54 -12.38 -4.76
N ILE A 160 -4.87 -13.31 -4.06
CA ILE A 160 -4.90 -14.74 -4.42
C ILE A 160 -6.33 -15.27 -4.40
N LEU A 161 -7.12 -14.94 -3.38
CA LEU A 161 -8.54 -15.31 -3.28
C LEU A 161 -9.37 -14.73 -4.42
N GLN A 162 -9.15 -13.47 -4.75
CA GLN A 162 -9.82 -12.75 -5.85
C GLN A 162 -9.38 -13.24 -7.24
N ARG A 163 -8.33 -14.06 -7.32
CA ARG A 163 -7.67 -14.49 -8.56
C ARG A 163 -7.16 -13.31 -9.40
N ARG A 164 -6.63 -12.29 -8.73
CA ARG A 164 -6.07 -11.08 -9.34
C ARG A 164 -4.63 -10.87 -8.90
N PRO A 165 -3.77 -10.26 -9.72
CA PRO A 165 -2.48 -9.78 -9.22
C PRO A 165 -2.74 -8.66 -8.21
N GLY A 166 -1.89 -8.57 -7.18
CA GLY A 166 -1.83 -7.38 -6.35
C GLY A 166 -1.19 -6.25 -7.15
N GLU A 167 -1.71 -5.04 -6.98
CA GLU A 167 -1.15 -3.87 -7.63
C GLU A 167 -0.27 -3.09 -6.66
N TYR A 168 0.60 -2.21 -7.15
CA TYR A 168 1.36 -1.30 -6.28
C TYR A 168 1.14 0.12 -6.74
N ALA A 169 0.46 0.92 -5.91
CA ALA A 169 0.25 2.34 -6.15
C ALA A 169 0.88 3.18 -5.01
N GLY A 170 2.21 3.19 -4.93
CA GLY A 170 2.95 4.11 -4.05
C GLY A 170 3.23 5.49 -4.65
N ARG A 171 2.67 5.82 -5.81
CA ARG A 171 3.02 7.02 -6.57
C ARG A 171 2.14 8.21 -6.17
N VAL A 172 2.79 9.27 -5.71
CA VAL A 172 2.23 10.63 -5.83
C VAL A 172 2.23 10.95 -7.32
N GLU A 173 1.07 11.26 -7.89
CA GLU A 173 0.95 11.61 -9.30
C GLU A 173 1.48 13.03 -9.52
N ALA A 174 2.12 13.25 -10.67
CA ALA A 174 2.70 14.53 -11.05
C ALA A 174 2.01 15.05 -12.31
N ILE A 175 1.52 16.28 -12.26
CA ILE A 175 1.01 17.00 -13.43
C ILE A 175 2.01 18.09 -13.80
N ASP A 176 2.55 18.00 -15.02
CA ASP A 176 3.34 19.08 -15.60
C ASP A 176 2.43 20.24 -15.98
N LEU A 177 2.62 21.39 -15.34
CA LEU A 177 1.80 22.58 -15.55
C LEU A 177 2.10 23.28 -16.88
N ASN A 178 3.14 22.87 -17.61
CA ASN A 178 3.42 23.34 -18.97
C ASN A 178 2.47 22.70 -20.01
N GLN A 179 1.80 21.60 -19.65
CA GLN A 179 0.83 20.94 -20.54
C GLN A 179 -0.37 21.86 -20.83
N SER A 180 -1.06 21.58 -21.95
CA SER A 180 -2.28 22.29 -22.31
C SER A 180 -3.35 22.09 -21.22
N GLN A 181 -4.27 23.05 -21.11
CA GLN A 181 -5.38 22.94 -20.16
C GLN A 181 -6.21 21.67 -20.39
N SER A 182 -6.42 21.26 -21.65
CA SER A 182 -7.13 20.03 -22.00
C SER A 182 -6.39 18.78 -21.54
N ALA A 183 -5.07 18.70 -21.74
CA ALA A 183 -4.27 17.57 -21.28
C ALA A 183 -4.26 17.44 -19.75
N LYS A 184 -4.16 18.57 -19.04
CA LYS A 184 -4.23 18.59 -17.57
C LYS A 184 -5.61 18.18 -17.06
N LEU A 185 -6.68 18.58 -17.75
CA LEU A 185 -8.04 18.17 -17.40
C LEU A 185 -8.25 16.67 -17.62
N GLU A 186 -7.74 16.13 -18.72
CA GLU A 186 -7.83 14.69 -19.01
C GLU A 186 -7.11 13.86 -17.96
N ALA A 187 -5.88 14.23 -17.60
CA ALA A 187 -5.13 13.56 -16.53
C ALA A 187 -5.90 13.56 -15.18
N LEU A 188 -6.57 14.67 -14.85
CA LEU A 188 -7.42 14.73 -13.64
C LEU A 188 -8.67 13.85 -13.76
N ARG A 189 -9.26 13.73 -14.96
CA ARG A 189 -10.43 12.87 -15.20
C ARG A 189 -10.08 11.40 -15.09
N GLU A 190 -8.95 11.00 -15.68
CA GLU A 190 -8.42 9.64 -15.56
C GLU A 190 -8.21 9.26 -14.09
N SER A 191 -7.66 10.16 -13.26
CA SER A 191 -7.53 9.94 -11.82
C SER A 191 -8.87 9.85 -11.07
N CYS A 192 -9.97 10.31 -11.65
CA CYS A 192 -11.30 10.26 -11.05
C CYS A 192 -12.12 9.01 -11.43
N GLU A 193 -11.64 8.17 -12.35
CA GLU A 193 -12.38 6.99 -12.79
C GLU A 193 -12.42 5.89 -11.69
N PRO A 194 -13.62 5.39 -11.30
CA PRO A 194 -13.80 4.50 -10.15
C PRO A 194 -13.47 3.01 -10.40
N GLY A 195 -12.90 2.65 -11.55
CA GLY A 195 -12.95 1.28 -12.07
C GLY A 195 -11.98 0.25 -11.44
N LEU A 196 -10.92 0.70 -10.77
CA LEU A 196 -9.80 -0.17 -10.42
C LEU A 196 -9.58 -0.36 -8.91
N THR A 197 -10.21 0.46 -8.04
CA THR A 197 -9.93 0.42 -6.59
C THR A 197 -10.67 -0.67 -5.82
N LYS A 198 -11.83 -1.13 -6.31
CA LYS A 198 -12.68 -2.05 -5.55
C LYS A 198 -11.98 -3.35 -5.15
N ALA A 199 -11.14 -3.91 -6.04
CA ALA A 199 -10.40 -5.13 -5.75
C ALA A 199 -9.43 -4.94 -4.57
N GLU A 200 -8.72 -3.81 -4.55
CA GLU A 200 -7.82 -3.45 -3.45
C GLU A 200 -8.59 -3.17 -2.15
N GLU A 201 -9.75 -2.50 -2.24
CA GLU A 201 -10.62 -2.27 -1.10
C GLU A 201 -11.17 -3.56 -0.51
N ASP A 202 -11.54 -4.52 -1.36
CA ASP A 202 -11.99 -5.85 -0.95
C ASP A 202 -10.84 -6.65 -0.30
N ALA A 203 -9.61 -6.54 -0.82
CA ALA A 203 -8.42 -7.19 -0.25
C ALA A 203 -8.06 -6.58 1.12
N ASP A 204 -8.12 -5.25 1.24
CA ASP A 204 -7.99 -4.54 2.51
C ASP A 204 -9.06 -4.95 3.53
N SER A 205 -10.32 -5.05 3.10
CA SER A 205 -11.42 -5.48 3.96
C SER A 205 -11.19 -6.88 4.53
N LEU A 206 -10.69 -7.81 3.72
CA LEU A 206 -10.34 -9.15 4.16
C LEU A 206 -9.15 -9.14 5.15
N ALA A 207 -8.10 -8.37 4.84
CA ALA A 207 -6.95 -8.22 5.74
C ALA A 207 -7.35 -7.66 7.10
N VAL A 208 -8.25 -6.66 7.11
CA VAL A 208 -8.81 -6.07 8.34
C VAL A 208 -9.62 -7.09 9.14
N GLN A 209 -10.41 -7.95 8.50
CA GLN A 209 -11.14 -9.03 9.19
C GLN A 209 -10.18 -10.05 9.82
N VAL A 210 -9.11 -10.42 9.11
CA VAL A 210 -8.06 -11.30 9.63
C VAL A 210 -7.37 -10.68 10.85
N LEU A 211 -7.02 -9.38 10.77
CA LEU A 211 -6.46 -8.65 11.90
C LEU A 211 -7.41 -8.66 13.10
N ALA A 212 -8.66 -8.26 12.90
CA ALA A 212 -9.66 -8.21 13.97
C ALA A 212 -9.83 -9.56 14.67
N MET A 213 -9.70 -10.67 13.94
CA MET A 213 -9.75 -12.02 14.49
C MET A 213 -8.50 -12.39 15.29
N LEU A 214 -7.30 -12.03 14.83
CA LEU A 214 -6.04 -12.56 15.39
C LEU A 214 -5.37 -11.64 16.43
N LEU A 215 -5.59 -10.32 16.37
CA LEU A 215 -4.96 -9.36 17.29
C LEU A 215 -5.27 -9.57 18.78
N PRO A 216 -6.46 -10.05 19.18
CA PRO A 216 -6.75 -10.32 20.59
C PRO A 216 -5.89 -11.44 21.19
N ASP A 217 -5.26 -12.28 20.37
CA ASP A 217 -4.61 -13.52 20.79
C ASP A 217 -3.09 -13.52 20.50
N PRO A 218 -2.30 -14.39 21.19
CA PRO A 218 -0.91 -14.62 20.81
C PRO A 218 -0.77 -15.08 19.35
N PRO A 219 0.29 -14.69 18.62
CA PRO A 219 1.46 -13.94 19.09
C PRO A 219 1.32 -12.41 19.00
N TYR A 220 0.14 -11.87 18.71
CA TYR A 220 -0.05 -10.41 18.53
C TYR A 220 -0.47 -9.70 19.83
N ARG A 221 -0.97 -10.47 20.79
CA ARG A 221 -1.45 -9.97 22.08
C ARG A 221 -0.32 -9.45 22.96
N GLU A 222 -0.31 -8.14 23.20
CA GLU A 222 0.56 -7.45 24.13
C GLU A 222 0.13 -7.68 25.58
N THR A 223 0.77 -8.61 26.28
CA THR A 223 0.38 -9.01 27.64
C THR A 223 0.52 -7.91 28.69
N LEU A 224 1.31 -6.87 28.43
CA LEU A 224 1.41 -5.73 29.35
C LEU A 224 0.12 -4.89 29.41
N PHE A 225 -0.68 -4.90 28.33
CA PHE A 225 -1.91 -4.12 28.22
C PHE A 225 -3.16 -4.94 28.52
N SER A 226 -4.28 -4.26 28.77
CA SER A 226 -5.60 -4.92 28.78
C SER A 226 -5.90 -5.52 27.39
N PRO A 227 -6.80 -6.52 27.27
CA PRO A 227 -7.19 -7.08 25.97
C PRO A 227 -7.60 -6.01 24.97
N ARG A 228 -8.40 -5.03 25.44
CA ARG A 228 -8.74 -3.85 24.66
C ARG A 228 -7.52 -3.02 24.26
N GLY A 229 -6.66 -2.69 25.21
CA GLY A 229 -5.49 -1.85 24.99
C GLY A 229 -4.50 -2.45 24.00
N SER A 230 -4.33 -3.78 23.99
CA SER A 230 -3.47 -4.44 23.00
C SER A 230 -4.01 -4.38 21.58
N VAL A 231 -5.33 -4.47 21.37
CA VAL A 231 -5.89 -4.35 20.03
C VAL A 231 -5.68 -2.92 19.51
N LEU A 232 -5.92 -1.90 20.35
CA LEU A 232 -5.68 -0.50 20.00
C LEU A 232 -4.19 -0.23 19.72
N TRP A 233 -3.30 -0.79 20.56
CA TRP A 233 -1.86 -0.72 20.33
C TRP A 233 -1.44 -1.38 19.01
N GLY A 234 -2.10 -2.47 18.61
CA GLY A 234 -1.90 -3.10 17.31
C GLY A 234 -2.14 -2.11 16.15
N ALA A 235 -3.20 -1.29 16.23
CA ALA A 235 -3.47 -0.25 15.23
C ALA A 235 -2.34 0.80 15.16
N ASP A 236 -1.79 1.21 16.30
CA ASP A 236 -0.66 2.14 16.35
C ASP A 236 0.60 1.51 15.72
N GLN A 237 0.87 0.23 16.00
CA GLN A 237 1.98 -0.49 15.38
C GLN A 237 1.86 -0.56 13.86
N LEU A 238 0.65 -0.78 13.33
CA LEU A 238 0.39 -0.72 11.89
C LEU A 238 0.72 0.66 11.33
N ASN A 239 0.25 1.73 11.96
CA ASN A 239 0.51 3.08 11.46
C ASN A 239 2.00 3.46 11.55
N LEU A 240 2.69 3.07 12.63
CA LEU A 240 4.14 3.29 12.77
C LEU A 240 4.93 2.55 11.69
N ALA A 241 4.60 1.27 11.46
CA ALA A 241 5.24 0.47 10.43
C ALA A 241 4.97 1.02 9.03
N ALA A 242 3.73 1.42 8.74
CA ALA A 242 3.36 1.99 7.46
C ALA A 242 4.02 3.36 7.20
N ASN A 243 4.13 4.22 8.21
CA ASN A 243 4.86 5.48 8.07
C ASN A 243 6.36 5.27 7.88
N SER A 244 6.94 4.29 8.59
CA SER A 244 8.35 3.91 8.43
C SER A 244 8.60 3.37 7.02
N TRP A 245 7.72 2.47 6.54
CA TRP A 245 7.80 1.91 5.21
C TRP A 245 7.64 2.98 4.15
N ARG A 246 6.66 3.88 4.31
CA ARG A 246 6.49 5.01 3.41
C ARG A 246 7.76 5.86 3.35
N LYS A 247 8.40 6.16 4.48
CA LYS A 247 9.65 6.92 4.48
C LYS A 247 10.77 6.18 3.72
N THR A 248 10.99 4.91 4.05
CA THR A 248 12.11 4.11 3.50
C THR A 248 11.89 3.70 2.04
N SER A 249 10.72 3.17 1.69
CA SER A 249 10.38 2.81 0.30
C SER A 249 10.36 4.04 -0.62
N LEU A 250 9.97 5.21 -0.13
CA LEU A 250 10.00 6.42 -0.94
C LEU A 250 11.42 6.96 -1.13
N GLU A 251 12.30 6.93 -0.12
CA GLU A 251 13.73 7.24 -0.30
C GLU A 251 14.41 6.27 -1.28
N ARG A 252 13.93 5.02 -1.32
CA ARG A 252 14.43 3.94 -2.18
C ARG A 252 13.91 4.00 -3.62
N GLU A 253 12.64 4.34 -3.82
CA GLU A 253 11.97 4.29 -5.13
C GLU A 253 11.85 5.66 -5.81
N PHE A 254 12.01 6.77 -5.08
CA PHE A 254 11.92 8.14 -5.58
C PHE A 254 13.09 8.99 -5.05
N ILE A 255 13.92 9.51 -5.95
CA ILE A 255 15.11 10.35 -5.65
C ILE A 255 14.79 11.56 -4.74
N SER A 256 13.51 11.93 -4.61
CA SER A 256 13.02 12.81 -3.55
C SER A 256 11.53 12.57 -3.32
N LEU A 257 11.02 12.91 -2.12
CA LEU A 257 9.59 13.00 -1.80
C LEU A 257 8.98 14.25 -2.45
N PRO A 258 8.27 14.16 -3.58
CA PRO A 258 7.45 15.27 -4.02
C PRO A 258 6.38 15.54 -2.95
N LYS A 259 6.49 16.68 -2.26
CA LYS A 259 5.48 17.08 -1.28
C LYS A 259 4.13 17.23 -1.99
N PRO A 260 3.07 16.52 -1.55
CA PRO A 260 1.74 16.71 -2.08
C PRO A 260 1.32 18.17 -2.01
N HIS A 261 0.47 18.60 -2.94
CA HIS A 261 -0.09 19.92 -2.93
C HIS A 261 -0.76 20.20 -1.57
N LYS A 262 -0.52 21.40 -1.01
CA LYS A 262 -1.01 21.80 0.32
C LYS A 262 -2.53 21.67 0.52
N SER A 263 -3.32 21.58 -0.55
CA SER A 263 -4.76 21.29 -0.46
C SER A 263 -5.06 19.89 0.07
N PHE A 264 -4.12 18.96 0.06
CA PHE A 264 -4.26 17.61 0.61
C PHE A 264 -3.70 17.48 2.02
N VAL A 265 -3.38 18.61 2.68
CA VAL A 265 -2.92 18.62 4.06
C VAL A 265 -3.99 19.33 4.91
N PRO A 266 -4.67 18.63 5.83
CA PRO A 266 -5.66 19.25 6.69
C PRO A 266 -4.99 20.24 7.64
N THR A 267 -5.69 21.35 7.94
CA THR A 267 -5.22 22.38 8.89
C THR A 267 -5.96 22.34 10.23
N GLU A 268 -7.10 21.66 10.28
CA GLU A 268 -7.93 21.50 11.49
C GLU A 268 -8.74 20.19 11.42
N PHE A 269 -9.09 19.63 12.58
CA PHE A 269 -9.86 18.39 12.68
C PHE A 269 -11.05 18.56 13.65
N PRO A 270 -12.28 18.10 13.29
CA PRO A 270 -12.69 17.71 11.94
C PRO A 270 -12.63 18.90 10.98
N THR A 271 -12.22 18.68 9.71
CA THR A 271 -12.17 19.79 8.74
C THR A 271 -13.57 20.14 8.23
N PRO A 272 -14.05 21.39 8.36
CA PRO A 272 -15.37 21.79 7.85
C PRO A 272 -15.50 21.66 6.34
N LEU A 273 -16.68 21.24 5.85
CA LEU A 273 -16.97 21.04 4.43
C LEU A 273 -16.60 22.25 3.55
N ARG A 274 -16.84 23.48 4.03
CA ARG A 274 -16.46 24.71 3.32
C ARG A 274 -14.96 24.80 3.03
N ILE A 275 -14.12 24.28 3.93
CA ILE A 275 -12.66 24.27 3.77
C ILE A 275 -12.26 23.18 2.78
N VAL A 276 -12.87 22.00 2.85
CA VAL A 276 -12.70 20.91 1.86
C VAL A 276 -12.97 21.42 0.45
N GLN A 277 -14.15 22.03 0.24
CA GLN A 277 -14.55 22.59 -1.05
C GLN A 277 -13.60 23.69 -1.53
N ALA A 278 -13.16 24.58 -0.63
CA ALA A 278 -12.18 25.62 -0.95
C ALA A 278 -10.82 25.04 -1.36
N ASN A 279 -10.35 23.98 -0.68
CA ASN A 279 -9.09 23.32 -0.97
C ASN A 279 -9.12 22.54 -2.28
N ALA A 280 -10.22 21.84 -2.57
CA ALA A 280 -10.46 21.16 -3.84
C ALA A 280 -10.50 22.17 -5.00
N LYS A 281 -11.28 23.26 -4.86
CA LYS A 281 -11.32 24.35 -5.86
C LYS A 281 -9.93 24.93 -6.11
N LYS A 282 -9.20 25.24 -5.04
CA LYS A 282 -7.84 25.78 -5.14
C LYS A 282 -6.90 24.86 -5.90
N PHE A 283 -6.94 23.56 -5.62
CA PHE A 283 -6.14 22.57 -6.32
C PHE A 283 -6.47 22.55 -7.82
N VAL A 284 -7.74 22.36 -8.19
CA VAL A 284 -8.17 22.33 -9.59
C VAL A 284 -7.80 23.62 -10.33
N CYS A 285 -8.03 24.78 -9.71
CA CYS A 285 -7.66 26.05 -10.30
C CYS A 285 -6.15 26.19 -10.50
N GLU A 286 -5.33 25.81 -9.52
CA GLU A 286 -3.87 25.88 -9.65
C GLU A 286 -3.36 24.94 -10.74
N VAL A 287 -3.91 23.73 -10.87
CA VAL A 287 -3.56 22.78 -11.94
C VAL A 287 -3.96 23.33 -13.31
N LEU A 288 -5.22 23.74 -13.50
CA LEU A 288 -5.73 24.13 -14.82
C LEU A 288 -5.19 25.48 -15.30
N THR A 289 -4.94 26.44 -14.40
CA THR A 289 -4.61 27.83 -14.80
C THR A 289 -3.12 28.17 -14.78
N ARG A 290 -2.28 27.46 -14.00
CA ARG A 290 -0.84 27.70 -14.02
C ARG A 290 -0.22 27.18 -15.32
N LYS A 291 0.89 27.81 -15.72
CA LYS A 291 1.59 27.55 -16.98
C LYS A 291 2.99 26.94 -16.81
N SER A 292 3.45 26.74 -15.58
CA SER A 292 4.81 26.30 -15.30
C SER A 292 4.95 25.64 -13.94
N GLY A 293 5.86 24.67 -13.84
CA GLY A 293 6.15 23.90 -12.64
C GLY A 293 5.47 22.53 -12.65
N VAL A 294 5.60 21.80 -11.56
CA VAL A 294 4.98 20.48 -11.37
C VAL A 294 4.13 20.53 -10.10
N ILE A 295 2.90 20.05 -10.19
CA ILE A 295 2.06 19.80 -9.01
C ILE A 295 2.02 18.31 -8.76
N ASN A 296 2.32 17.94 -7.53
CA ASN A 296 2.23 16.56 -7.06
C ASN A 296 0.98 16.42 -6.19
N TYR A 297 0.24 15.33 -6.35
CA TYR A 297 -0.98 15.09 -5.58
C TYR A 297 -1.17 13.60 -5.30
N PRO A 298 -1.86 13.25 -4.20
CA PRO A 298 -2.32 11.88 -4.00
C PRO A 298 -3.50 11.72 -4.97
N GLY A 299 -3.22 11.25 -6.19
CA GLY A 299 -4.27 10.78 -7.07
C GLY A 299 -5.17 9.82 -6.31
N ARG A 300 -6.43 9.68 -6.72
CA ARG A 300 -7.19 8.49 -6.33
C ARG A 300 -6.36 7.36 -6.93
N ALA A 301 -5.55 6.68 -6.12
CA ALA A 301 -4.48 5.87 -6.67
C ALA A 301 -5.16 4.89 -7.63
N THR A 302 -4.64 4.81 -8.85
CA THR A 302 -5.35 4.13 -9.94
C THR A 302 -5.75 2.72 -9.56
N SER A 303 -5.12 2.11 -8.55
CA SER A 303 -5.64 0.90 -7.91
C SER A 303 -5.89 0.96 -6.40
N HIS A 304 -5.30 1.86 -5.61
CA HIS A 304 -5.37 1.77 -4.13
C HIS A 304 -6.00 2.98 -3.44
N PRO A 305 -6.68 2.81 -2.29
CA PRO A 305 -6.90 3.91 -1.35
C PRO A 305 -5.56 4.44 -0.81
N SER A 306 -5.52 5.72 -0.41
CA SER A 306 -4.31 6.27 0.23
C SER A 306 -4.03 5.57 1.56
N LEU A 307 -2.77 5.61 2.02
CA LEU A 307 -2.39 5.01 3.29
C LEU A 307 -3.26 5.51 4.46
N GLU A 308 -3.54 6.81 4.50
CA GLU A 308 -4.38 7.43 5.51
C GLU A 308 -5.79 6.82 5.54
N VAL A 309 -6.40 6.59 4.37
CA VAL A 309 -7.71 5.94 4.24
C VAL A 309 -7.65 4.48 4.68
N ARG A 310 -6.59 3.75 4.33
CA ARG A 310 -6.40 2.36 4.76
C ARG A 310 -6.27 2.26 6.28
N ILE A 311 -5.44 3.11 6.89
CA ILE A 311 -5.26 3.16 8.35
C ILE A 311 -6.53 3.61 9.07
N GLN A 312 -7.32 4.54 8.50
CA GLN A 312 -8.65 4.85 9.02
C GLN A 312 -9.51 3.59 9.12
N ARG A 313 -9.64 2.83 8.04
CA ARG A 313 -10.50 1.62 7.99
C ARG A 313 -10.03 0.56 8.98
N VAL A 314 -8.71 0.36 9.09
CA VAL A 314 -8.10 -0.49 10.12
C VAL A 314 -8.50 -0.02 11.52
N ALA A 315 -8.34 1.27 11.82
CA ALA A 315 -8.60 1.83 13.13
C ALA A 315 -10.09 1.73 13.52
N GLU A 316 -11.01 1.94 12.57
CA GLU A 316 -12.45 1.78 12.77
C GLU A 316 -12.83 0.34 13.11
N ALA A 317 -12.32 -0.63 12.35
CA ALA A 317 -12.62 -2.05 12.57
C ALA A 317 -12.01 -2.57 13.88
N LEU A 318 -10.76 -2.20 14.18
CA LEU A 318 -10.09 -2.61 15.41
C LEU A 318 -10.73 -1.95 16.64
N ARG A 319 -11.23 -0.72 16.52
CA ARG A 319 -12.01 -0.08 17.60
C ARG A 319 -13.30 -0.83 17.91
N SER A 320 -14.01 -1.29 16.89
CA SER A 320 -15.22 -2.12 17.07
C SER A 320 -14.88 -3.41 17.82
N THR A 321 -13.80 -4.09 17.42
CA THR A 321 -13.28 -5.28 18.10
C THR A 321 -12.90 -4.99 19.55
N ALA A 322 -12.12 -3.93 19.78
CA ALA A 322 -11.65 -3.51 21.09
C ALA A 322 -12.79 -3.12 22.05
N ALA A 323 -13.91 -2.62 21.53
CA ALA A 323 -15.07 -2.26 22.34
C ALA A 323 -15.71 -3.45 23.07
N GLY A 324 -15.62 -4.66 22.48
CA GLY A 324 -16.11 -5.90 23.08
C GLY A 324 -15.15 -6.56 24.08
N LEU A 325 -13.94 -6.02 24.24
CA LEU A 325 -12.88 -6.64 25.05
C LEU A 325 -12.78 -6.04 26.46
N PRO A 326 -12.33 -6.83 27.47
CA PRO A 326 -12.10 -6.33 28.82
C PRO A 326 -11.11 -5.16 28.86
N LYS A 327 -11.40 -4.19 29.74
CA LYS A 327 -10.48 -3.08 30.09
C LYS A 327 -9.55 -3.41 31.25
N THR A 328 -9.71 -4.57 31.88
CA THR A 328 -8.93 -5.05 33.02
C THR A 328 -7.96 -6.15 32.59
N GLY A 329 -7.00 -6.49 33.45
CA GLY A 329 -6.01 -7.53 33.17
C GLY A 329 -4.67 -7.05 32.60
N ALA A 330 -4.42 -5.74 32.58
CA ALA A 330 -3.07 -5.21 32.42
C ALA A 330 -2.19 -5.62 33.60
N GLN A 331 -0.89 -5.87 33.37
CA GLN A 331 0.04 -6.13 34.46
C GLN A 331 0.09 -4.94 35.42
N GLN A 332 -0.01 -5.22 36.72
CA GLN A 332 -0.21 -4.20 37.75
C GLN A 332 0.90 -3.13 37.75
N GLU A 333 2.13 -3.54 37.44
CA GLU A 333 3.32 -2.68 37.35
C GLU A 333 3.28 -1.71 36.18
N TYR A 334 2.57 -2.06 35.09
CA TYR A 334 2.50 -1.26 33.86
C TYR A 334 1.16 -0.55 33.68
N ARG A 335 0.28 -0.63 34.68
CA ARG A 335 -1.09 -0.09 34.58
C ARG A 335 -1.13 1.38 34.16
N SER A 336 -0.24 2.22 34.71
CA SER A 336 -0.19 3.65 34.36
C SER A 336 0.25 3.88 32.90
N VAL A 337 1.23 3.09 32.41
CA VAL A 337 1.69 3.14 31.02
C VAL A 337 0.59 2.64 30.08
N ALA A 338 -0.08 1.54 30.45
CA ALA A 338 -1.20 1.00 29.70
C ALA A 338 -2.35 2.01 29.58
N VAL A 339 -2.70 2.71 30.67
CA VAL A 339 -3.74 3.75 30.66
C VAL A 339 -3.33 4.93 29.76
N LEU A 340 -2.09 5.41 29.87
CA LEU A 340 -1.60 6.50 29.02
C LEU A 340 -1.58 6.09 27.54
N GLN A 341 -1.10 4.88 27.23
CA GLN A 341 -1.08 4.37 25.87
C GLN A 341 -2.49 4.22 25.32
N GLU A 342 -3.43 3.65 26.07
CA GLU A 342 -4.84 3.53 25.67
C GLU A 342 -5.46 4.90 25.35
N GLN A 343 -5.19 5.92 26.18
CA GLN A 343 -5.67 7.28 25.95
C GLN A 343 -5.05 7.92 24.70
N LEU A 344 -3.75 7.71 24.48
CA LEU A 344 -3.05 8.21 23.29
C LEU A 344 -3.52 7.48 22.02
N SER A 345 -3.70 6.16 22.06
CA SER A 345 -4.23 5.37 20.95
C SER A 345 -5.64 5.81 20.55
N ASP A 346 -6.49 6.18 21.51
CA ASP A 346 -7.81 6.76 21.22
C ASP A 346 -7.70 8.11 20.49
N ILE A 347 -6.75 8.98 20.88
CA ILE A 347 -6.47 10.27 20.21
C ILE A 347 -5.90 10.03 18.81
N PHE A 348 -4.93 9.13 18.66
CA PHE A 348 -4.33 8.82 17.36
C PHE A 348 -5.34 8.19 16.41
N THR A 349 -6.17 7.26 16.90
CA THR A 349 -7.29 6.68 16.14
C THR A 349 -8.24 7.75 15.63
N PHE A 350 -8.54 8.76 16.46
CA PHE A 350 -9.33 9.93 16.02
C PHE A 350 -8.61 10.68 14.90
N ILE A 351 -7.33 11.02 15.06
CA ILE A 351 -6.55 11.74 14.03
C ILE A 351 -6.49 10.94 12.71
N TYR A 352 -6.26 9.63 12.78
CA TYR A 352 -6.21 8.77 11.59
C TYR A 352 -7.53 8.79 10.82
N ARG A 353 -8.65 8.68 11.55
CA ARG A 353 -9.99 8.73 10.96
C ARG A 353 -10.27 10.07 10.29
N GLU A 354 -10.02 11.17 10.99
CA GLU A 354 -10.33 12.51 10.46
C GLU A 354 -9.43 12.87 9.27
N ASN A 355 -8.19 12.37 9.24
CA ASN A 355 -7.28 12.58 8.11
C ASN A 355 -7.71 11.78 6.86
N GLY A 356 -8.10 10.52 7.02
CA GLY A 356 -8.65 9.72 5.92
C GLY A 356 -9.95 10.33 5.36
N ALA A 357 -10.88 10.70 6.24
CA ALA A 357 -12.14 11.34 5.86
C ALA A 357 -11.91 12.67 5.12
N TYR A 358 -10.94 13.47 5.55
CA TYR A 358 -10.56 14.69 4.86
C TYR A 358 -10.06 14.42 3.44
N LEU A 359 -9.16 13.45 3.26
CA LEU A 359 -8.60 13.12 1.95
C LEU A 359 -9.65 12.58 0.99
N GLU A 360 -10.53 11.68 1.44
CA GLU A 360 -11.66 11.19 0.64
C GLU A 360 -12.59 12.34 0.23
N ALA A 361 -12.90 13.25 1.16
CA ALA A 361 -13.77 14.39 0.88
C ALA A 361 -13.14 15.37 -0.12
N VAL A 362 -11.83 15.68 0.01
CA VAL A 362 -11.13 16.54 -0.95
C VAL A 362 -11.08 15.88 -2.33
N GLN A 363 -10.76 14.60 -2.42
CA GLN A 363 -10.75 13.88 -3.70
C GLN A 363 -12.13 13.84 -4.36
N SER A 364 -13.19 13.59 -3.58
CA SER A 364 -14.58 13.61 -4.05
C SER A 364 -14.97 14.98 -4.62
N GLU A 365 -14.61 16.07 -3.93
CA GLU A 365 -14.87 17.44 -4.38
C GLU A 365 -14.02 17.82 -5.61
N VAL A 366 -12.77 17.35 -5.70
CA VAL A 366 -11.94 17.50 -6.91
C VAL A 366 -12.63 16.82 -8.09
N CYS A 367 -13.07 15.58 -7.95
CA CYS A 367 -13.70 14.82 -9.02
C CYS A 367 -15.06 15.39 -9.43
N THR A 368 -15.87 15.82 -8.46
CA THR A 368 -17.14 16.53 -8.73
C THR A 368 -16.91 17.76 -9.59
N ARG A 369 -15.85 18.52 -9.29
CA ARG A 369 -15.50 19.73 -10.04
C ARG A 369 -14.91 19.44 -11.42
N VAL A 370 -14.01 18.47 -11.52
CA VAL A 370 -13.35 18.06 -12.78
C VAL A 370 -14.35 17.48 -13.79
N ASN A 371 -15.37 16.79 -13.30
CA ASN A 371 -16.44 16.20 -14.11
C ASN A 371 -17.64 17.14 -14.34
N GLY A 372 -17.62 18.35 -13.77
CA GLY A 372 -18.66 19.36 -14.00
C GLY A 372 -18.51 20.09 -15.35
N ASP A 373 -19.55 20.85 -15.71
CA ASP A 373 -19.62 21.56 -17.01
C ASP A 373 -18.56 22.67 -17.15
N ASP A 374 -18.20 23.34 -16.05
CA ASP A 374 -17.13 24.33 -16.00
C ASP A 374 -16.16 24.08 -14.82
N PRO A 375 -15.14 23.21 -15.02
CA PRO A 375 -14.11 22.95 -14.01
C PRO A 375 -13.30 24.20 -13.62
N THR A 376 -13.35 25.25 -14.44
CA THR A 376 -12.65 26.53 -14.20
C THR A 376 -13.51 27.61 -13.55
N ASP A 377 -14.77 27.32 -13.22
CA ASP A 377 -15.67 28.32 -12.65
C ASP A 377 -15.13 28.94 -11.34
N GLY A 378 -14.97 30.26 -11.32
CA GLY A 378 -14.39 30.97 -10.19
C GLY A 378 -12.90 30.69 -9.95
N CYS A 379 -12.18 30.14 -10.93
CA CYS A 379 -10.71 30.19 -11.01
C CYS A 379 -10.29 31.56 -11.54
N SER A 380 -10.43 32.60 -10.71
CA SER A 380 -10.00 33.94 -11.09
C SER A 380 -8.50 33.95 -11.38
N LYS A 381 -8.10 34.52 -12.53
CA LYS A 381 -6.71 34.87 -12.77
C LYS A 381 -6.30 35.86 -11.68
N ARG A 382 -5.56 35.41 -10.65
CA ARG A 382 -4.81 36.35 -9.82
C ARG A 382 -3.91 37.12 -10.78
N LYS A 383 -4.26 38.38 -11.06
CA LYS A 383 -3.35 39.35 -11.65
C LYS A 383 -2.11 39.32 -10.73
N ARG A 384 -0.98 38.88 -11.29
CA ARG A 384 0.31 39.04 -10.63
C ARG A 384 0.59 40.53 -10.47
#